data_AF-A0A1V6MHF8-F1
#
_entry.id   AF-A0A1V6MHF8-F1
#
_cell.length_a   1.000
_cell.length_b   1.000
_cell.length_c   1.000
_cell.angle_alpha   90.00
_cell.angle_beta   90.00
_cell.angle_gamma   90.00
#
_symmetry.space_group_name_H-M   'P 1'
#
loop_
_entity.id
_entity.type
_entity.pdbx_description
1 polymer ?
#
loop_
_entity_poly.entity_id
_entity_poly.type
_entity_poly.pdbx_seq_one_letter_code
_entity_poly.pdbx_strand_id
1 'polypeptide(L)'
;MARPRKRRRREAKKVPRSTATLEEYDRRSYPEGLVTRRQLREMGLSPGGHGPVAVLRCRYCAYRPDQSCNHPTRAWLYTVELARPKRVPTLAQEWALDRAMAARSTCPTCCRRYYFCLPLRTQGRCDPCARGYEPSPDTYFASTAPVTHRLAA
;
A
#
# COMPACT_ATOMS: atom_id res chain seq x y z
N MET A 1 29.45 3.97 -3.85
CA MET A 1 29.34 2.50 -3.71
C MET A 1 28.00 2.14 -3.08
N ALA A 2 27.12 1.43 -3.78
CA ALA A 2 25.83 1.01 -3.23
C ALA A 2 26.04 -0.11 -2.21
N ARG A 3 25.72 0.14 -0.93
CA ARG A 3 25.77 -0.89 0.11
C ARG A 3 24.82 -2.03 -0.27
N PRO A 4 25.30 -3.29 -0.42
CA PRO A 4 24.41 -4.40 -0.71
C PRO A 4 23.44 -4.56 0.47
N ARG A 5 22.13 -4.43 0.19
CA ARG A 5 21.09 -4.66 1.20
C ARG A 5 21.13 -6.14 1.59
N LYS A 6 21.74 -6.47 2.74
CA LYS A 6 21.58 -7.79 3.38
C LYS A 6 20.09 -8.02 3.65
N ARG A 7 19.41 -8.78 2.78
CA ARG A 7 18.07 -9.31 3.08
C ARG A 7 18.23 -10.35 4.19
N ARG A 8 18.11 -9.93 5.45
CA ARG A 8 17.89 -10.88 6.55
C ARG A 8 16.58 -11.60 6.25
N ARG A 9 16.65 -12.84 5.79
CA ARG A 9 15.50 -13.72 5.65
C ARG A 9 14.96 -13.90 7.07
N ARG A 10 13.81 -13.31 7.39
CA ARG A 10 13.17 -13.53 8.69
C ARG A 10 12.86 -15.02 8.78
N GLU A 11 13.59 -15.73 9.64
CA GLU A 11 13.31 -17.11 9.94
C GLU A 11 11.93 -17.18 10.60
N ALA A 12 11.06 -18.05 10.06
CA ALA A 12 9.74 -18.23 10.62
C ALA A 12 9.88 -18.91 11.98
N LYS A 13 9.58 -18.18 13.07
CA LYS A 13 9.48 -18.78 14.40
C LYS A 13 8.33 -19.80 14.38
N LYS A 14 8.63 -21.01 14.82
CA LYS A 14 7.68 -22.11 15.03
C LYS A 14 7.46 -22.26 16.52
N VAL A 15 6.20 -22.35 16.94
CA VAL A 15 5.79 -22.47 18.33
C VAL A 15 4.72 -23.57 18.39
N PRO A 16 4.59 -24.32 19.49
CA PRO A 16 3.45 -25.20 19.68
C PRO A 16 2.13 -24.44 19.49
N ARG A 17 1.18 -25.06 18.79
CA ARG A 17 -0.12 -24.43 18.50
C ARG A 17 -0.95 -24.15 19.75
N SER A 18 -0.76 -24.95 20.81
CA SER A 18 -1.38 -24.72 22.14
C SER A 18 -1.01 -23.38 22.76
N THR A 19 0.10 -22.76 22.34
CA THR A 19 0.55 -21.44 22.83
C THR A 19 -0.03 -20.29 22.00
N ALA A 20 -0.82 -20.57 20.94
CA ALA A 20 -1.40 -19.53 20.10
C ALA A 20 -2.51 -18.78 20.85
N THR A 21 -2.42 -17.44 20.84
CA THR A 21 -3.40 -16.56 21.52
C THR A 21 -4.71 -16.40 20.75
N LEU A 22 -4.68 -16.62 19.44
CA LEU A 22 -5.85 -16.51 18.56
C LEU A 22 -6.11 -17.87 17.93
N GLU A 23 -7.38 -18.14 17.64
CA GLU A 23 -7.77 -19.35 16.94
C GLU A 23 -7.11 -19.41 15.57
N GLU A 24 -6.62 -20.60 15.22
CA GLU A 24 -5.96 -20.83 13.94
C GLU A 24 -6.80 -21.77 13.08
N TYR A 25 -7.09 -21.35 11.84
CA TYR A 25 -7.84 -22.12 10.86
C TYR A 25 -6.97 -22.47 9.67
N ASP A 26 -7.16 -23.67 9.13
CA ASP A 26 -6.57 -24.04 7.86
C ASP A 26 -7.32 -23.38 6.70
N ARG A 27 -6.73 -23.46 5.51
CA ARG A 27 -7.38 -22.90 4.32
C ARG A 27 -8.65 -23.68 4.03
N ARG A 28 -9.74 -22.96 3.77
CA ARG A 28 -11.08 -23.50 3.49
C ARG A 28 -11.78 -24.14 4.70
N SER A 29 -11.24 -24.02 5.91
CA SER A 29 -11.86 -24.55 7.13
C SER A 29 -12.22 -23.48 8.17
N TYR A 30 -12.11 -22.19 7.82
CA TYR A 30 -12.55 -21.11 8.70
C TYR A 30 -14.08 -20.96 8.60
N PRO A 31 -14.74 -20.57 9.72
CA PRO A 31 -16.19 -20.40 9.75
C PRO A 31 -16.65 -19.27 8.82
N GLU A 32 -17.91 -19.36 8.40
CA GLU A 32 -18.56 -18.29 7.62
C GLU A 32 -18.54 -16.96 8.39
N GLY A 33 -18.47 -15.85 7.67
CA GLY A 33 -18.37 -14.51 8.26
C GLY A 33 -16.96 -14.07 8.66
N LEU A 34 -15.96 -14.97 8.67
CA LEU A 34 -14.54 -14.60 8.78
C LEU A 34 -13.90 -14.43 7.41
N VAL A 35 -13.27 -13.29 7.19
CA VAL A 35 -12.62 -12.96 5.92
C VAL A 35 -11.24 -12.38 6.13
N THR A 36 -10.37 -12.56 5.14
CA THR A 36 -9.06 -11.92 5.13
C THR A 36 -9.18 -10.42 4.87
N ARG A 37 -8.18 -9.66 5.30
CA ARG A 37 -8.11 -8.22 5.03
C ARG A 37 -8.17 -7.86 3.53
N ARG A 38 -7.72 -8.76 2.65
CA ARG A 38 -7.82 -8.58 1.20
C ARG A 38 -9.26 -8.73 0.71
N GLN A 39 -9.95 -9.78 1.15
CA GLN A 39 -11.36 -10.00 0.83
C GLN A 39 -12.24 -8.84 1.34
N LEU A 40 -11.98 -8.30 2.55
CA LEU A 40 -12.66 -7.08 3.02
C LEU A 40 -12.50 -5.91 2.06
N ARG A 41 -11.29 -5.69 1.53
CA ARG A 41 -11.03 -4.59 0.59
C ARG A 41 -11.76 -4.79 -0.75
N GLU A 42 -11.85 -6.03 -1.23
CA GLU A 42 -12.60 -6.39 -2.43
C GLU A 42 -14.10 -6.12 -2.24
N MET A 43 -14.62 -6.29 -1.01
CA MET A 43 -15.99 -5.93 -0.61
C MET A 43 -16.19 -4.43 -0.31
N GLY A 44 -15.18 -3.57 -0.49
CA GLY A 44 -15.28 -2.14 -0.14
C GLY A 44 -15.34 -1.86 1.37
N LEU A 45 -14.95 -2.84 2.20
CA LEU A 45 -14.96 -2.76 3.65
C LEU A 45 -13.54 -2.60 4.23
N SER A 46 -13.49 -2.21 5.49
CA SER A 46 -12.29 -2.06 6.30
C SER A 46 -12.50 -2.68 7.69
N PRO A 47 -11.45 -3.13 8.40
CA PRO A 47 -11.58 -3.73 9.73
C PRO A 47 -12.14 -2.82 10.84
N GLY A 48 -12.49 -1.56 10.56
CA GLY A 48 -13.11 -0.67 11.53
C GLY A 48 -12.25 -0.22 12.71
N GLY A 49 -10.99 -0.66 12.81
CA GLY A 49 -10.10 -0.41 13.94
C GLY A 49 -9.98 -1.60 14.91
N HIS A 50 -10.71 -2.67 14.67
CA HIS A 50 -10.66 -3.89 15.47
C HIS A 50 -9.42 -4.73 15.13
N GLY A 51 -8.93 -5.47 16.13
CA GLY A 51 -7.86 -6.45 15.95
C GLY A 51 -8.34 -7.68 15.16
N PRO A 52 -7.41 -8.52 14.69
CA PRO A 52 -7.77 -9.79 14.05
C PRO A 52 -8.40 -10.75 15.06
N VAL A 53 -9.44 -11.47 14.65
CA VAL A 53 -10.16 -12.44 15.50
C VAL A 53 -9.53 -13.82 15.40
N ALA A 54 -9.00 -14.17 14.22
CA ALA A 54 -8.37 -15.46 13.99
C ALA A 54 -7.19 -15.38 13.01
N VAL A 55 -6.46 -16.48 12.90
CA VAL A 55 -5.30 -16.63 12.02
C VAL A 55 -5.59 -17.67 10.95
N LEU A 56 -5.37 -17.30 9.69
CA LEU A 56 -5.31 -18.25 8.60
C LEU A 56 -3.90 -18.84 8.51
N ARG A 57 -3.81 -20.15 8.70
CA ARG A 57 -2.55 -20.88 8.74
C ARG A 57 -1.83 -20.87 7.39
N CYS A 58 -0.52 -20.98 7.47
CA CYS A 58 0.34 -21.11 6.32
C CYS A 58 0.15 -22.50 5.66
N ARG A 59 0.33 -22.63 4.34
CA ARG A 59 0.18 -23.93 3.64
C ARG A 59 1.09 -25.02 4.23
N TYR A 60 2.30 -24.67 4.64
CA TYR A 60 3.23 -25.62 5.24
C TYR A 60 2.79 -26.11 6.62
N CYS A 61 2.12 -25.24 7.38
CA CYS A 61 1.59 -25.51 8.70
C CYS A 61 0.44 -26.50 8.65
N ALA A 62 -0.32 -26.52 7.55
CA ALA A 62 -1.44 -27.44 7.36
C ALA A 62 -1.01 -28.92 7.50
N TYR A 63 0.21 -29.26 7.07
CA TYR A 63 0.79 -30.61 7.21
C TYR A 63 1.36 -30.92 8.62
N ARG A 64 1.30 -29.97 9.55
CA ARG A 64 1.83 -30.08 10.91
C ARG A 64 0.82 -29.47 11.89
N PRO A 65 -0.23 -30.21 12.29
CA PRO A 65 -1.35 -29.65 13.04
C PRO A 65 -0.95 -29.04 14.39
N ASP A 66 0.12 -29.56 15.01
CA ASP A 66 0.60 -29.13 16.33
C ASP A 66 1.51 -27.90 16.30
N GLN A 67 1.87 -27.40 15.11
CA GLN A 67 2.76 -26.26 14.95
C GLN A 67 2.01 -25.03 14.47
N SER A 68 2.19 -23.93 15.20
CA SER A 68 1.91 -22.58 14.72
C SER A 68 3.21 -21.94 14.23
N CYS A 69 3.13 -21.11 13.19
CA CYS A 69 4.28 -20.31 12.81
C CYS A 69 3.92 -18.92 12.30
N ASN A 70 4.92 -18.04 12.37
CA ASN A 70 4.79 -16.65 11.93
C ASN A 70 5.19 -16.47 10.45
N HIS A 71 4.87 -17.44 9.59
CA HIS A 71 5.27 -17.41 8.19
C HIS A 71 4.60 -16.24 7.44
N PRO A 72 5.29 -15.54 6.51
CA PRO A 72 4.72 -14.40 5.79
C PRO A 72 3.45 -14.68 4.99
N THR A 73 3.17 -15.94 4.68
CA THR A 73 1.96 -16.38 3.95
C THR A 73 0.78 -16.72 4.87
N ARG A 74 0.94 -16.56 6.19
CA ARG A 74 -0.19 -16.54 7.12
C ARG A 74 -1.01 -15.28 6.87
N ALA A 75 -2.32 -15.36 7.07
CA ALA A 75 -3.18 -14.19 6.98
C ALA A 75 -3.94 -13.99 8.29
N TRP A 76 -4.40 -12.77 8.50
CA TRP A 76 -5.29 -12.42 9.59
C TRP A 76 -6.73 -12.46 9.09
N LEU A 77 -7.60 -13.06 9.90
CA LEU A 77 -9.04 -13.15 9.68
C LEU A 77 -9.75 -12.12 10.55
N TYR A 78 -10.77 -11.49 9.96
CA TYR A 78 -11.59 -10.44 10.54
C TYR A 78 -13.05 -10.79 10.30
N THR A 79 -13.92 -10.44 11.24
CA THR A 79 -15.37 -10.62 11.08
C THR A 79 -15.95 -9.55 10.16
N VAL A 80 -16.84 -9.95 9.25
CA VAL A 80 -17.56 -9.00 8.37
C VAL A 80 -18.50 -8.11 9.17
N GLU A 81 -19.14 -8.62 10.22
CA GLU A 81 -20.09 -7.88 11.07
C GLU A 81 -19.48 -6.65 11.75
N LEU A 82 -18.22 -6.73 12.15
CA LEU A 82 -17.47 -5.63 12.76
C LEU A 82 -16.79 -4.73 11.73
N ALA A 83 -16.89 -5.07 10.45
CA ALA A 83 -16.28 -4.29 9.39
C ALA A 83 -17.05 -2.99 9.15
N ARG A 84 -16.33 -1.97 8.72
CA ARG A 84 -16.89 -0.65 8.40
C ARG A 84 -16.62 -0.31 6.95
N PRO A 85 -17.50 0.46 6.29
CA PRO A 85 -17.26 0.92 4.93
C PRO A 85 -15.88 1.59 4.84
N LYS A 86 -15.16 1.29 3.76
CA LYS A 86 -13.86 1.91 3.50
C LYS A 86 -14.04 3.42 3.38
N ARG A 87 -13.22 4.17 4.10
CA ARG A 87 -13.23 5.63 4.05
C ARG A 87 -12.91 6.11 2.63
N VAL A 88 -13.75 7.00 2.12
CA VAL A 88 -13.53 7.74 0.88
C VAL A 88 -12.85 9.06 1.24
N PRO A 89 -11.75 9.45 0.57
CA PRO A 89 -11.13 10.74 0.83
C PRO A 89 -12.08 11.88 0.51
N THR A 90 -12.01 12.97 1.28
CA THR A 90 -12.76 14.18 0.96
C THR A 90 -12.03 14.98 -0.13
N LEU A 91 -12.75 15.86 -0.85
CA LEU A 91 -12.14 16.72 -1.87
C LEU A 91 -10.93 17.51 -1.34
N ALA A 92 -10.99 18.00 -0.10
CA ALA A 92 -9.88 18.68 0.55
C ALA A 92 -8.65 17.77 0.74
N GLN A 93 -8.86 16.50 1.07
CA GLN A 93 -7.79 15.51 1.21
C GLN A 93 -7.19 15.14 -0.15
N GLU A 94 -8.01 15.01 -1.19
CA GLU A 94 -7.55 14.78 -2.57
C GLU A 94 -6.68 15.94 -3.06
N TRP A 95 -7.12 17.18 -2.81
CA TRP A 95 -6.32 18.38 -3.12
C TRP A 95 -5.01 18.43 -2.34
N ALA A 96 -5.00 18.06 -1.07
CA ALA A 96 -3.78 18.00 -0.27
C ALA A 96 -2.80 16.94 -0.83
N LEU A 97 -3.32 15.78 -1.24
CA LEU A 97 -2.53 14.73 -1.90
C LEU A 97 -1.99 15.19 -3.26
N ASP A 98 -2.79 15.89 -4.06
CA ASP A 98 -2.34 16.43 -5.35
C ASP A 98 -1.22 17.44 -5.15
N ARG A 99 -1.35 18.37 -4.20
CA ARG A 99 -0.27 19.31 -3.86
C ARG A 99 0.99 18.61 -3.37
N ALA A 100 0.86 17.58 -2.55
CA ALA A 100 2.00 16.78 -2.09
C ALA A 100 2.66 15.96 -3.22
N MET A 101 1.88 15.52 -4.22
CA MET A 101 2.42 14.92 -5.44
C MET A 101 3.12 15.97 -6.30
N ALA A 102 2.50 17.14 -6.52
CA ALA A 102 3.07 18.25 -7.27
C ALA A 102 4.43 18.67 -6.71
N ALA A 103 4.57 18.82 -5.39
CA ALA A 103 5.85 19.15 -4.76
C ALA A 103 6.95 18.11 -5.03
N ARG A 104 6.60 16.83 -5.21
CA ARG A 104 7.56 15.75 -5.51
C ARG A 104 7.84 15.59 -7.01
N SER A 105 6.93 16.04 -7.86
CA SER A 105 7.02 15.88 -9.32
C SER A 105 7.39 17.17 -10.06
N THR A 106 7.40 18.32 -9.39
CA THR A 106 7.74 19.61 -10.00
C THR A 106 9.21 19.92 -9.81
N CYS A 107 9.90 20.25 -10.92
CA CYS A 107 11.29 20.67 -10.87
C CYS A 107 11.39 22.10 -10.31
N PRO A 108 12.22 22.38 -9.29
CA PRO A 108 12.38 23.73 -8.76
C PRO A 108 13.12 24.69 -9.71
N THR A 109 13.80 24.18 -10.74
CA THR A 109 14.57 25.01 -11.70
C THR A 109 13.75 25.42 -12.91
N CYS A 110 13.05 24.47 -13.55
CA CYS A 110 12.27 24.74 -14.76
C CYS A 110 10.76 24.80 -14.53
N CYS A 111 10.30 24.60 -13.29
CA CYS A 111 8.89 24.64 -12.88
C CYS A 111 7.94 23.66 -13.61
N ARG A 112 8.49 22.71 -14.40
CA ARG A 112 7.70 21.68 -15.08
C ARG A 112 7.28 20.58 -14.10
N ARG A 113 6.01 20.17 -14.16
CA ARG A 113 5.43 19.05 -13.40
C ARG A 113 5.51 17.76 -14.23
N TYR A 114 6.15 16.72 -13.70
CA TYR A 114 6.31 15.42 -14.37
C TYR A 114 5.22 14.42 -13.96
N TYR A 115 4.95 13.40 -14.78
CA TYR A 115 4.02 12.30 -14.42
C TYR A 115 4.58 11.36 -13.34
N PHE A 116 5.86 11.50 -13.00
CA PHE A 116 6.58 10.69 -12.03
C PHE A 116 7.25 11.56 -10.95
N CYS A 117 7.59 10.92 -9.81
CA CYS A 117 8.33 11.59 -8.74
C CYS A 117 9.79 11.82 -9.16
N LEU A 118 10.25 13.06 -9.04
CA LEU A 118 11.63 13.44 -9.33
C LEU A 118 12.56 13.03 -8.18
N PRO A 119 13.83 12.71 -8.46
CA PRO A 119 14.83 12.41 -7.45
C PRO A 119 15.36 13.69 -6.75
N LEU A 120 14.47 14.56 -6.26
CA LEU A 120 14.82 15.87 -5.67
C LEU A 120 15.79 15.76 -4.49
N ARG A 121 15.70 14.68 -3.69
CA ARG A 121 16.61 14.48 -2.55
C ARG A 121 18.07 14.27 -2.95
N THR A 122 18.32 13.64 -4.11
CA THR A 122 19.69 13.30 -4.55
C THR A 122 20.21 14.20 -5.66
N GLN A 123 19.34 14.67 -6.57
CA GLN A 123 19.72 15.51 -7.70
C GLN A 123 19.31 16.98 -7.53
N GLY A 124 18.37 17.29 -6.62
CA GLY A 124 17.84 18.65 -6.41
C GLY A 124 16.94 19.19 -7.53
N ARG A 125 16.97 18.59 -8.72
CA ARG A 125 16.23 19.00 -9.92
C ARG A 125 15.86 17.80 -10.78
N CYS A 126 15.15 18.03 -11.89
CA CYS A 126 14.86 16.97 -12.85
C CYS A 126 16.13 16.57 -13.64
N ASP A 127 16.13 15.34 -14.16
CA ASP A 127 17.23 14.79 -14.96
C ASP A 127 17.56 15.64 -16.21
N PRO A 128 16.57 16.17 -16.97
CA PRO A 128 16.81 17.13 -18.07
C PRO A 128 17.58 18.38 -17.63
N CYS A 129 17.22 19.02 -16.51
CA CYS A 129 17.97 20.16 -15.99
C CYS A 129 19.33 19.79 -15.40
N ALA A 130 19.51 18.54 -14.96
CA ALA A 130 20.79 18.06 -14.48
C ALA A 130 21.79 17.74 -15.61
N ARG A 131 21.28 17.24 -16.75
CA ARG A 131 22.10 16.80 -17.89
C ARG A 131 22.09 17.76 -19.09
N GLY A 132 21.20 18.75 -19.11
CA GLY A 132 21.15 19.79 -20.15
C GLY A 132 20.48 19.36 -21.46
N TYR A 133 19.53 18.42 -21.43
CA TYR A 133 18.76 18.03 -22.62
C TYR A 133 17.30 18.45 -22.52
N GLU A 134 16.60 18.48 -23.65
CA GLU A 134 15.19 18.82 -23.71
C GLU A 134 14.30 17.61 -23.35
N PRO A 135 13.41 17.72 -22.35
CA PRO A 135 12.51 16.62 -22.00
C PRO A 135 11.51 16.36 -23.12
N SER A 136 11.23 15.08 -23.39
CA SER A 136 10.12 14.70 -24.27
C SER A 136 8.79 15.25 -23.70
N PRO A 137 7.90 15.83 -24.53
CA PRO A 137 6.59 16.33 -24.13
C PRO A 137 5.74 15.31 -23.37
N ASP A 138 5.92 14.02 -23.63
CA ASP A 138 5.17 12.93 -22.99
C ASP A 138 5.56 12.69 -21.52
N THR A 139 6.67 13.29 -21.08
CA THR A 139 7.21 13.07 -19.72
C THR A 139 6.66 14.03 -18.68
N TYR A 140 6.08 15.15 -19.12
CA TYR A 140 5.56 16.20 -18.25
C TYR A 140 4.16 16.63 -18.65
N PHE A 141 3.44 17.26 -17.72
CA PHE A 141 2.15 17.87 -18.01
C PHE A 141 2.38 19.07 -18.93
N ALA A 142 2.13 18.90 -20.23
CA ALA A 142 2.39 19.92 -21.25
C ALA A 142 1.53 21.19 -21.07
N SER A 143 0.37 21.09 -20.41
CA SER A 143 -0.48 22.24 -20.11
C SER A 143 -0.30 22.72 -18.66
N THR A 144 0.41 23.83 -18.48
CA THR A 144 0.23 24.72 -17.32
C THR A 144 -0.81 25.81 -17.58
N ALA A 145 -1.36 25.88 -18.80
CA ALA A 145 -2.49 26.77 -19.09
C ALA A 145 -3.66 26.39 -18.19
N PRO A 146 -4.23 27.31 -17.40
CA PRO A 146 -5.42 27.04 -16.63
C PRO A 146 -6.50 26.58 -17.60
N VAL A 147 -7.08 25.40 -17.36
CA VAL A 147 -8.31 25.00 -18.05
C VAL A 147 -9.32 26.09 -17.73
N THR A 148 -9.71 26.88 -18.72
CA THR A 148 -10.78 27.85 -18.57
C THR A 148 -12.06 27.06 -18.34
N HIS A 149 -12.45 26.87 -17.08
CA HIS A 149 -13.72 26.26 -16.73
C HIS A 149 -14.85 27.18 -17.22
N ARG A 150 -15.39 26.91 -18.41
CA ARG A 150 -16.50 27.65 -19.03
C ARG A 150 -17.89 27.24 -18.49
N LEU A 151 -17.96 26.62 -17.29
CA LEU A 151 -19.21 26.10 -16.72
C LEU A 151 -20.00 27.12 -15.89
N ALA A 152 -19.83 28.41 -16.16
CA ALA A 152 -20.72 29.45 -15.66
C ALA A 152 -21.24 30.25 -16.86
N ALA A 153 -22.41 29.85 -17.34
CA ALA A 153 -23.33 30.65 -18.13
C ALA A 153 -24.74 30.32 -17.64
#